data_AF-A0A8H5RXQ2-F1
#
_entry.id   AF-A0A8H5RXQ2-F1
#
_cell.length_a   1.000
_cell.length_b   1.000
_cell.length_c   1.000
_cell.angle_alpha   90.00
_cell.angle_beta   90.00
_cell.angle_gamma   90.00
#
_symmetry.space_group_name_H-M   'P 1'
#
loop_
_entity.id
_entity.type
_entity.pdbx_description
1 polymer ?
#
loop_
_entity_poly.entity_id
_entity_poly.type
_entity_poly.pdbx_seq_one_letter_code
_entity_poly.pdbx_strand_id
1 'polypeptide(L)'
;MMGITLANMRRGVMLHKLILIELLLAMPNGFFTFFDPPTWGWYLSSTVIFLIISWNLHNVIAWMKNKPFLSKRNNAIYIGSIILVQPYWVLEIYANFTYFNTPNTRLFSSTRPLEAVCRDPWWIFTAINLFWNIKYRYEFKPLEIIRISPRFGLLLLSMSLSIIFIIVDLLSVTPVIPIGVINPFWKFAFIFKCFTDTIVLDDFKTALDKLIAERASRAK
;
A
#
# COMPACT_ATOMS: atom_id res chain seq x y z
N MET A 1 -9.83 -8.45 -7.52
CA MET A 1 -9.85 -7.62 -6.30
C MET A 1 -11.08 -6.73 -6.25
N MET A 2 -11.32 -5.86 -7.25
CA MET A 2 -12.58 -5.07 -7.32
C MET A 2 -13.85 -5.90 -7.18
N GLY A 3 -13.95 -7.05 -7.86
CA GLY A 3 -15.12 -7.92 -7.73
C GLY A 3 -15.35 -8.41 -6.28
N ILE A 4 -14.27 -8.69 -5.54
CA ILE A 4 -14.34 -9.08 -4.13
C ILE A 4 -14.73 -7.87 -3.27
N THR A 5 -14.10 -6.71 -3.49
CA THR A 5 -14.44 -5.46 -2.79
C THR A 5 -15.92 -5.11 -2.99
N LEU A 6 -16.43 -5.18 -4.22
CA LEU A 6 -17.82 -4.93 -4.58
C LEU A 6 -18.77 -5.92 -3.91
N ALA A 7 -18.45 -7.22 -3.95
CA ALA A 7 -19.26 -8.27 -3.34
C ALA A 7 -19.38 -8.10 -1.80
N ASN A 8 -18.32 -7.59 -1.16
CA ASN A 8 -18.26 -7.46 0.28
C ASN A 8 -18.58 -6.05 0.81
N MET A 9 -18.95 -5.10 -0.06
CA MET A 9 -19.30 -3.74 0.37
C MET A 9 -20.53 -3.73 1.27
N ARG A 10 -20.36 -3.27 2.51
CA ARG A 10 -21.48 -2.94 3.41
C ARG A 10 -21.93 -1.49 3.24
N ARG A 11 -23.24 -1.26 3.20
CA ARG A 11 -23.85 0.07 3.09
C ARG A 11 -23.46 0.93 4.30
N GLY A 12 -22.98 2.15 4.05
CA GLY A 12 -22.62 3.13 5.09
C GLY A 12 -21.15 3.11 5.56
N VAL A 13 -20.34 2.12 5.15
CA VAL A 13 -18.92 2.07 5.52
C VAL A 13 -18.08 2.81 4.47
N MET A 14 -17.51 3.96 4.85
CA MET A 14 -16.69 4.79 3.96
C MET A 14 -15.42 4.08 3.48
N LEU A 15 -14.81 3.25 4.33
CA LEU A 15 -13.56 2.53 4.02
C LEU A 15 -13.68 1.65 2.77
N HIS A 16 -14.81 0.95 2.59
CA HIS A 16 -15.08 0.12 1.40
C HIS A 16 -15.05 0.95 0.12
N LYS A 17 -15.66 2.14 0.15
CA LYS A 17 -15.73 3.04 -1.00
C LYS A 17 -14.35 3.57 -1.37
N LEU A 18 -13.54 3.93 -0.37
CA LEU A 18 -12.18 4.42 -0.60
C LEU A 18 -11.28 3.34 -1.22
N ILE A 19 -11.34 2.10 -0.73
CA ILE A 19 -10.57 0.98 -1.31
C ILE A 19 -11.02 0.69 -2.74
N LEU A 20 -12.33 0.80 -3.03
CA LEU A 20 -12.81 0.67 -4.41
C LEU A 20 -12.26 1.76 -5.33
N ILE A 21 -12.28 3.02 -4.87
CA ILE A 21 -11.75 4.17 -5.62
C ILE A 21 -10.25 4.01 -5.85
N GLU A 22 -9.49 3.57 -4.85
CA GLU A 22 -8.07 3.25 -4.97
C GLU A 22 -7.82 2.25 -6.11
N LEU A 23 -8.53 1.13 -6.10
CA LEU A 23 -8.39 0.10 -7.14
C LEU A 23 -8.76 0.62 -8.55
N LEU A 24 -9.79 1.47 -8.64
CA LEU A 24 -10.21 2.08 -9.90
C LEU A 24 -9.18 3.07 -10.44
N LEU A 25 -8.53 3.85 -9.57
CA LEU A 25 -7.51 4.83 -9.94
C LEU A 25 -6.20 4.18 -10.37
N ALA A 26 -5.81 3.05 -9.77
CA ALA A 26 -4.59 2.34 -10.14
C ALA A 26 -4.72 1.57 -11.48
N MET A 27 -5.93 1.14 -11.83
CA MET A 27 -6.16 0.25 -12.98
C MET A 27 -5.62 0.80 -14.32
N PRO A 28 -5.91 2.05 -14.73
CA PRO A 28 -5.55 2.53 -16.07
C PRO A 28 -4.05 2.46 -16.34
N ASN A 29 -3.22 2.68 -15.33
CA ASN A 29 -1.77 2.67 -15.48
C ASN A 29 -1.20 1.30 -15.87
N GLY A 30 -1.93 0.20 -15.68
CA GLY A 30 -1.50 -1.13 -16.12
C GLY A 30 -1.62 -1.36 -17.63
N PHE A 31 -2.45 -0.59 -18.33
CA PHE A 31 -2.82 -0.84 -19.75
C PHE A 31 -1.88 -0.21 -20.78
N PHE A 32 -0.89 0.56 -20.33
CA PHE A 32 0.08 1.20 -21.23
C PHE A 32 0.80 0.22 -22.17
N THR A 33 0.95 -1.04 -21.77
CA THR A 33 1.60 -2.09 -22.56
C THR A 33 0.86 -2.48 -23.83
N PHE A 34 -0.41 -2.06 -23.99
CA PHE A 34 -1.20 -2.34 -25.19
C PHE A 34 -1.00 -1.31 -26.31
N PHE A 35 -0.22 -0.24 -26.07
CA PHE A 35 0.00 0.83 -27.03
C PHE A 35 1.45 0.84 -27.53
N ASP A 36 1.63 1.18 -28.80
CA ASP A 36 2.94 1.41 -29.40
C ASP A 36 3.40 2.87 -29.20
N PRO A 37 4.72 3.15 -29.25
CA PRO A 37 5.22 4.52 -29.30
C PRO A 37 4.66 5.29 -30.51
N PRO A 38 4.29 6.58 -30.38
CA PRO A 38 4.46 7.45 -29.21
C PRO A 38 3.29 7.41 -28.20
N THR A 39 2.16 6.81 -28.55
CA THR A 39 0.95 6.73 -27.70
C THR A 39 1.22 6.09 -26.34
N TRP A 40 2.14 5.12 -26.32
CA TRP A 40 2.68 4.50 -25.12
C TRP A 40 3.12 5.50 -24.04
N GLY A 41 3.96 6.48 -24.41
CA GLY A 41 4.52 7.46 -23.46
C GLY A 41 3.47 8.42 -22.93
N TRP A 42 2.60 8.91 -23.80
CA TRP A 42 1.50 9.81 -23.43
C TRP A 42 0.49 9.14 -22.50
N TYR A 43 0.11 7.89 -22.80
CA TYR A 43 -0.81 7.13 -21.98
C TYR A 43 -0.20 6.82 -20.60
N LEU A 44 1.06 6.38 -20.55
CA LEU A 44 1.77 6.10 -19.30
C LEU A 44 1.84 7.36 -18.42
N SER A 45 2.25 8.50 -18.98
CA SER A 45 2.37 9.76 -18.23
C SER A 45 1.02 10.36 -17.82
N SER A 46 -0.05 10.14 -18.60
CA SER A 46 -1.39 10.60 -18.19
C SER A 46 -1.94 9.73 -17.05
N THR A 47 -1.73 8.42 -17.13
CA THR A 47 -2.25 7.48 -16.14
C THR A 47 -1.45 7.42 -14.84
N VAL A 48 -0.18 7.86 -14.84
CA VAL A 48 0.64 7.95 -13.62
C VAL A 48 0.02 8.91 -12.58
N ILE A 49 -0.72 9.92 -13.04
CA ILE A 49 -1.43 10.86 -12.16
C ILE A 49 -2.45 10.09 -11.32
N PHE A 50 -3.27 9.24 -11.95
CA PHE A 50 -4.25 8.41 -11.23
C PHE A 50 -3.58 7.39 -10.31
N LEU A 51 -2.45 6.80 -10.74
CA LEU A 51 -1.67 5.89 -9.90
C LEU A 51 -1.15 6.59 -8.62
N ILE A 52 -0.62 7.80 -8.75
CA ILE A 52 -0.12 8.57 -7.61
C ILE A 52 -1.27 8.97 -6.67
N ILE A 53 -2.43 9.35 -7.21
CA ILE A 53 -3.63 9.59 -6.40
C ILE A 53 -4.02 8.30 -5.65
N SER A 54 -3.97 7.14 -6.33
CA SER A 54 -4.21 5.84 -5.69
C SER A 54 -3.23 5.55 -4.56
N TRP A 55 -1.93 5.81 -4.73
CA TRP A 55 -0.94 5.61 -3.67
C TRP A 55 -1.16 6.52 -2.46
N ASN A 56 -1.52 7.77 -2.70
CA ASN A 56 -1.87 8.69 -1.61
C ASN A 56 -3.14 8.24 -0.89
N LEU A 57 -4.15 7.79 -1.63
CA LEU A 57 -5.38 7.25 -1.07
C LEU A 57 -5.12 5.99 -0.23
N HIS A 58 -4.25 5.09 -0.70
CA HIS A 58 -3.80 3.92 0.05
C HIS A 58 -3.20 4.32 1.41
N ASN A 59 -2.32 5.32 1.43
CA ASN A 59 -1.72 5.81 2.67
C ASN A 59 -2.77 6.42 3.63
N VAL A 60 -3.79 7.08 3.10
CA VAL A 60 -4.94 7.56 3.89
C VAL A 60 -5.81 6.40 4.41
N ILE A 61 -6.01 5.34 3.63
CA ILE A 61 -6.72 4.13 4.07
C ILE A 61 -5.95 3.44 5.19
N ALA A 62 -4.63 3.28 5.04
CA ALA A 62 -3.75 2.73 6.07
C ALA A 62 -3.80 3.57 7.36
N TRP A 63 -3.79 4.90 7.23
CA TRP A 63 -4.01 5.82 8.34
C TRP A 63 -5.35 5.60 9.04
N MET A 64 -6.46 5.53 8.30
CA MET A 64 -7.80 5.32 8.87
C MET A 64 -7.89 4.00 9.63
N LYS A 65 -7.23 2.95 9.13
CA LYS A 65 -7.16 1.63 9.80
C LYS A 65 -6.33 1.68 11.07
N ASN A 66 -5.24 2.44 11.07
CA ASN A 66 -4.34 2.54 12.20
C ASN A 66 -4.79 3.57 13.25
N LYS A 67 -5.67 4.50 12.87
CA LYS A 67 -6.16 5.61 13.70
C LYS A 67 -6.63 5.19 15.11
N PRO A 68 -7.36 4.07 15.32
CA PRO A 68 -7.77 3.63 16.65
C PRO A 68 -6.60 3.25 17.58
N PHE A 69 -5.45 2.89 17.01
CA PHE A 69 -4.27 2.45 17.75
C PHE A 69 -3.25 3.58 18.01
N LEU A 70 -3.48 4.79 17.47
CA LEU A 70 -2.55 5.91 17.53
C LEU A 70 -2.98 6.98 18.56
N SER A 71 -2.00 7.61 19.21
CA SER A 71 -2.23 8.80 20.05
C SER A 71 -2.55 10.03 19.19
N LYS A 72 -3.16 11.07 19.79
CA LYS A 72 -3.51 12.32 19.07
C LYS A 72 -2.32 12.96 18.35
N ARG A 73 -1.13 12.96 18.97
CA ARG A 73 0.11 13.49 18.39
C ARG A 73 0.59 12.65 17.22
N ASN A 74 0.64 11.32 17.39
CA ASN A 74 1.10 10.41 16.33
C ASN A 74 0.16 10.41 15.13
N ASN A 75 -1.14 10.58 15.37
CA ASN A 75 -2.16 10.75 14.34
C ASN A 75 -1.88 11.99 13.48
N ALA A 76 -1.58 13.14 14.11
CA ALA A 76 -1.24 14.38 13.39
C ALA A 76 0.07 14.25 12.59
N ILE A 77 1.09 13.58 13.14
CA ILE A 77 2.37 13.34 12.44
C ILE A 77 2.16 12.43 11.22
N TYR A 78 1.34 11.38 11.36
CA TYR A 78 1.06 10.45 10.25
C TYR A 78 0.42 11.19 9.07
N ILE A 79 -0.66 11.94 9.30
CA ILE A 79 -1.33 12.64 8.20
C ILE A 79 -0.50 13.84 7.69
N GLY A 80 0.21 14.55 8.58
CA GLY A 80 1.08 15.65 8.21
C GLY A 80 2.21 15.21 7.28
N SER A 81 2.81 14.05 7.53
CA SER A 81 3.83 13.50 6.64
C SER A 81 3.31 13.14 5.25
N ILE A 82 2.07 12.63 5.12
CA ILE A 82 1.44 12.38 3.79
C ILE A 82 1.31 13.70 3.01
N ILE A 83 0.94 14.78 3.68
CA ILE A 83 0.80 16.10 3.05
C ILE A 83 2.17 16.65 2.64
N LEU A 84 3.20 16.47 3.46
CA LEU A 84 4.56 16.96 3.16
C LEU A 84 5.18 16.30 1.93
N VAL A 85 4.68 15.13 1.52
CA VAL A 85 5.21 14.40 0.35
C VAL A 85 4.60 14.85 -0.97
N GLN A 86 3.53 15.66 -0.97
CA GLN A 86 2.86 16.11 -2.20
C GLN A 86 3.79 16.85 -3.19
N PRO A 87 4.71 17.75 -2.75
CA PRO A 87 5.64 18.41 -3.68
C PRO A 87 6.53 17.42 -4.44
N TYR A 88 6.96 16.34 -3.78
CA TYR A 88 7.72 15.28 -4.44
C TYR A 88 6.89 14.62 -5.55
N TRP A 89 5.62 14.31 -5.29
CA TRP A 89 4.75 13.69 -6.29
C TRP A 89 4.50 14.57 -7.51
N VAL A 90 4.39 15.88 -7.31
CA VAL A 90 4.27 16.84 -8.42
C VAL A 90 5.54 16.84 -9.28
N LEU A 91 6.72 16.83 -8.64
CA LEU A 91 8.00 16.71 -9.34
C LEU A 91 8.10 15.39 -10.12
N GLU A 92 7.67 14.29 -9.51
CA GLU A 92 7.74 12.95 -10.11
C GLU A 92 6.82 12.81 -11.33
N ILE A 93 5.62 13.41 -11.32
CA ILE A 93 4.73 13.47 -12.49
C ILE A 93 5.43 14.17 -13.66
N TYR A 94 6.06 15.31 -13.39
CA TYR A 94 6.79 16.06 -14.41
C TYR A 94 8.01 15.28 -14.92
N ALA A 95 8.79 14.70 -14.00
CA ALA A 95 9.95 13.88 -14.35
C ALA A 95 9.55 12.68 -15.23
N ASN A 96 8.48 11.97 -14.87
CA ASN A 96 7.92 10.87 -15.65
C ASN A 96 7.52 11.34 -17.06
N PHE A 97 6.78 12.44 -17.16
CA PHE A 97 6.38 13.01 -18.46
C PHE A 97 7.58 13.30 -19.35
N THR A 98 8.59 13.99 -18.81
CA THR A 98 9.80 14.34 -19.57
C THR A 98 10.64 13.12 -19.95
N TYR A 99 10.66 12.06 -19.13
CA TYR A 99 11.42 10.85 -19.41
C TYR A 99 10.84 10.04 -20.57
N PHE A 100 9.51 9.93 -20.65
CA PHE A 100 8.85 9.10 -21.65
C PHE A 100 8.46 9.84 -22.94
N ASN A 101 8.37 11.18 -22.92
CA ASN A 101 7.90 11.98 -24.06
C ASN A 101 8.96 12.98 -24.58
N THR A 102 10.13 13.07 -23.95
CA THR A 102 11.19 14.04 -24.30
C THR A 102 12.57 13.37 -24.14
N PRO A 103 13.64 13.84 -24.80
CA PRO A 103 14.99 13.29 -24.61
C PRO A 103 15.63 13.52 -23.22
N ASN A 104 14.90 14.09 -22.24
CA ASN A 104 15.45 14.39 -20.92
C ASN A 104 15.33 13.18 -19.98
N THR A 105 16.44 12.45 -19.80
CA THR A 105 16.49 11.24 -18.96
C THR A 105 16.99 11.49 -17.54
N ARG A 106 17.66 12.62 -17.29
CA ARG A 106 18.45 12.85 -16.06
C ARG A 106 17.58 13.07 -14.82
N LEU A 107 16.48 13.81 -14.97
CA LEU A 107 15.65 14.21 -13.84
C LEU A 107 15.01 12.97 -13.17
N PHE A 108 14.33 12.14 -13.96
CA PHE A 108 13.69 10.91 -13.48
C PHE A 108 14.68 9.92 -12.87
N SER A 109 15.85 9.71 -13.49
CA SER A 109 16.88 8.83 -12.92
C SER A 109 17.41 9.33 -11.57
N SER A 110 17.44 10.65 -11.34
CA SER A 110 17.92 11.22 -10.07
C SER A 110 16.88 11.20 -8.95
N THR A 111 15.59 11.32 -9.27
CA THR A 111 14.51 11.34 -8.28
C THR A 111 14.02 9.94 -7.90
N ARG A 112 14.20 8.95 -8.77
CA ARG A 112 13.72 7.57 -8.59
C ARG A 112 14.07 6.91 -7.24
N PRO A 113 15.29 7.07 -6.66
CA PRO A 113 15.59 6.49 -5.35
C PRO A 113 14.72 7.06 -4.21
N LEU A 114 14.22 8.29 -4.36
CA LEU A 114 13.33 8.91 -3.37
C LEU A 114 11.90 8.36 -3.47
N GLU A 115 11.51 7.71 -4.57
CA GLU A 115 10.16 7.21 -4.79
C GLU A 115 9.72 6.25 -3.69
N ALA A 116 10.57 5.26 -3.37
CA ALA A 116 10.29 4.30 -2.31
C ALA A 116 10.09 4.98 -0.94
N VAL A 117 10.91 5.99 -0.64
CA VAL A 117 10.82 6.77 0.60
C VAL A 117 9.56 7.64 0.63
N CYS A 118 9.13 8.15 -0.52
CA CYS A 118 7.93 8.99 -0.60
C CYS A 118 6.63 8.19 -0.75
N ARG A 119 6.71 6.87 -0.97
CA ARG A 119 5.56 5.97 -1.19
C ARG A 119 5.27 5.05 -0.01
N ASP A 120 6.30 4.39 0.52
CA ASP A 120 6.16 3.18 1.34
C ASP A 120 6.26 3.32 2.88
N PRO A 121 6.81 4.40 3.50
CA PRO A 121 7.01 4.43 4.96
C PRO A 121 5.75 4.22 5.80
N TRP A 122 4.61 4.79 5.37
CA TRP A 122 3.33 4.67 6.08
C TRP A 122 2.83 3.24 6.13
N TRP A 123 3.01 2.51 5.02
CA TRP A 123 2.65 1.10 4.96
C TRP A 123 3.53 0.26 5.89
N ILE A 124 4.86 0.46 5.82
CA ILE A 124 5.83 -0.23 6.69
C ILE A 124 5.50 0.04 8.17
N PHE A 125 5.25 1.30 8.53
CA PHE A 125 4.85 1.67 9.87
C PHE A 125 3.54 1.00 10.30
N THR A 126 2.55 0.96 9.42
CA THR A 126 1.24 0.34 9.73
C THR A 126 1.38 -1.16 9.95
N ALA A 127 2.17 -1.84 9.11
CA ALA A 127 2.49 -3.26 9.28
C ALA A 127 3.21 -3.51 10.61
N ILE A 128 4.30 -2.80 10.88
CA ILE A 128 5.08 -2.96 12.11
C ILE A 128 4.21 -2.66 13.35
N ASN A 129 3.40 -1.60 13.32
CA ASN A 129 2.52 -1.26 14.43
C ASN A 129 1.48 -2.37 14.68
N LEU A 130 0.95 -3.01 13.63
CA LEU A 130 0.03 -4.13 13.80
C LEU A 130 0.74 -5.33 14.44
N PHE A 131 1.91 -5.73 13.93
CA PHE A 131 2.72 -6.80 14.53
C PHE A 131 3.11 -6.51 15.98
N TRP A 132 3.48 -5.26 16.28
CA TRP A 132 3.81 -4.81 17.62
C TRP A 132 2.61 -4.94 18.56
N ASN A 133 1.44 -4.45 18.15
CA ASN A 133 0.23 -4.57 18.97
C ASN A 133 -0.17 -6.04 19.20
N ILE A 134 -0.05 -6.90 18.19
CA ILE A 134 -0.31 -8.34 18.34
C ILE A 134 0.63 -8.96 19.38
N LYS A 135 1.94 -8.73 19.25
CA LYS A 135 2.94 -9.33 20.13
C LYS A 135 2.81 -8.83 21.57
N TYR A 136 2.71 -7.52 21.78
CA TYR A 136 2.78 -6.91 23.10
C TYR A 136 1.43 -6.74 23.78
N ARG A 137 0.35 -6.46 23.04
CA ARG A 137 -0.97 -6.31 23.65
C ARG A 137 -1.71 -7.62 23.77
N TYR A 138 -1.53 -8.56 22.85
CA TYR A 138 -2.32 -9.79 22.84
C TYR A 138 -1.54 -11.06 23.19
N GLU A 139 -0.20 -10.98 23.24
CA GLU A 139 0.71 -12.08 23.64
C GLU A 139 0.51 -13.39 22.86
N PHE A 140 -0.15 -13.34 21.68
CA PHE A 140 -0.35 -14.52 20.85
C PHE A 140 0.86 -14.80 19.98
N LYS A 141 1.24 -16.08 19.88
CA LYS A 141 2.20 -16.56 18.89
C LYS A 141 1.58 -16.55 17.48
N PRO A 142 2.33 -16.26 16.40
CA PRO A 142 1.80 -16.23 15.03
C PRO A 142 1.05 -17.50 14.60
N LEU A 143 1.50 -18.67 15.06
CA LEU A 143 0.85 -19.96 14.79
C LEU A 143 -0.51 -20.10 15.50
N GLU A 144 -0.63 -19.58 16.72
CA GLU A 144 -1.91 -19.57 17.45
C GLU A 144 -2.93 -18.66 16.75
N ILE A 145 -2.47 -17.53 16.21
CA ILE A 145 -3.29 -16.59 15.47
C ILE A 145 -3.86 -17.25 14.20
N ILE A 146 -3.04 -17.96 13.44
CA ILE A 146 -3.49 -18.68 12.23
C ILE A 146 -4.53 -19.73 12.59
N ARG A 147 -4.37 -20.41 13.72
CA ARG A 147 -5.32 -21.43 14.20
C ARG A 147 -6.66 -20.84 14.64
N ILE A 148 -6.65 -19.67 15.28
CA ILE A 148 -7.87 -18.98 15.74
C ILE A 148 -8.60 -18.29 14.57
N SER A 149 -7.86 -17.64 13.67
CA SER A 149 -8.41 -16.94 12.52
C SER A 149 -7.46 -17.05 11.31
N PRO A 150 -7.68 -18.01 10.39
CA PRO A 150 -6.80 -18.18 9.23
C PRO A 150 -6.81 -16.96 8.30
N ARG A 151 -7.93 -16.21 8.25
CA ARG A 151 -8.05 -14.96 7.49
C ARG A 151 -7.10 -13.88 8.00
N PHE A 152 -6.96 -13.75 9.31
CA PHE A 152 -6.02 -12.83 9.92
C PHE A 152 -4.57 -13.27 9.73
N GLY A 153 -4.31 -14.58 9.69
CA GLY A 153 -3.01 -15.12 9.26
C GLY A 153 -2.65 -14.71 7.83
N LEU A 154 -3.59 -14.84 6.89
CA LEU A 154 -3.40 -14.46 5.50
C LEU A 154 -3.13 -12.95 5.33
N LEU A 155 -3.83 -12.12 6.12
CA LEU A 155 -3.59 -10.69 6.22
C LEU A 155 -2.12 -10.41 6.58
N LEU A 156 -1.62 -11.00 7.68
CA LEU A 156 -0.24 -10.78 8.15
C LEU A 156 0.79 -11.29 7.14
N LEU A 157 0.54 -12.44 6.52
CA LEU A 157 1.40 -12.98 5.46
C LEU A 157 1.47 -12.03 4.27
N SER A 158 0.33 -11.49 3.83
CA SER A 158 0.25 -10.52 2.74
C SER A 158 1.02 -9.23 3.07
N MET A 159 0.90 -8.73 4.30
CA MET A 159 1.69 -7.57 4.75
C MET A 159 3.19 -7.88 4.73
N SER A 160 3.63 -9.04 5.22
CA SER A 160 5.04 -9.43 5.18
C SER A 160 5.57 -9.56 3.75
N LEU A 161 4.83 -10.21 2.85
CA LEU A 161 5.20 -10.33 1.43
C LEU A 161 5.32 -8.96 0.77
N SER A 162 4.38 -8.05 1.03
CA SER A 162 4.44 -6.69 0.49
C SER A 162 5.71 -5.94 0.92
N ILE A 163 6.17 -6.11 2.18
CA ILE A 163 7.41 -5.49 2.67
C ILE A 163 8.62 -6.09 1.97
N ILE A 164 8.65 -7.41 1.78
CA ILE A 164 9.74 -8.08 1.04
C ILE A 164 9.83 -7.49 -0.38
N PHE A 165 8.71 -7.34 -1.09
CA PHE A 165 8.71 -6.73 -2.42
C PHE A 165 9.12 -5.26 -2.41
N ILE A 166 8.80 -4.48 -1.37
CA ILE A 166 9.30 -3.10 -1.22
C ILE A 166 10.82 -3.09 -1.05
N ILE A 167 11.39 -4.00 -0.26
CA ILE A 167 12.84 -4.09 -0.08
C ILE A 167 13.52 -4.46 -1.41
N VAL A 168 12.99 -5.46 -2.12
CA VAL A 168 13.54 -5.85 -3.44
C VAL A 168 13.41 -4.71 -4.45
N ASP A 169 12.29 -3.98 -4.43
CA ASP A 169 12.08 -2.77 -5.26
C ASP A 169 13.14 -1.71 -4.96
N LEU A 170 13.39 -1.40 -3.68
CA LEU A 170 14.44 -0.45 -3.29
C LEU A 170 15.83 -0.90 -3.77
N LEU A 171 16.17 -2.18 -3.56
CA LEU A 171 17.47 -2.73 -3.96
C LEU A 171 17.69 -2.70 -5.48
N SER A 172 16.62 -2.83 -6.26
CA SER A 172 16.68 -2.77 -7.72
C SER A 172 16.75 -1.36 -8.31
N VAL A 173 16.35 -0.35 -7.54
CA VAL A 173 16.51 1.07 -7.92
C VAL A 173 17.91 1.57 -7.54
N THR A 174 18.55 0.96 -6.54
CA THR A 174 19.96 1.18 -6.22
C THR A 174 20.88 0.38 -7.15
N PRO A 175 22.15 0.80 -7.37
CA PRO A 175 23.10 0.09 -8.25
C PRO A 175 23.50 -1.32 -7.78
N VAL A 176 22.89 -1.83 -6.70
CA VAL A 176 23.15 -3.12 -6.10
C VAL A 176 22.59 -4.27 -6.95
N ILE A 177 21.48 -4.06 -7.66
CA ILE A 177 20.89 -5.06 -8.55
C ILE A 177 20.56 -4.41 -9.91
N PRO A 178 21.28 -4.73 -11.00
CA PRO A 178 21.02 -4.16 -12.32
C PRO A 178 19.80 -4.81 -12.96
N ILE A 179 18.61 -4.46 -12.48
CA ILE A 179 17.35 -4.75 -13.15
C ILE A 179 17.06 -3.56 -14.06
N GLY A 180 16.59 -3.81 -15.29
CA GLY A 180 16.38 -2.77 -16.29
C GLY A 180 15.39 -1.67 -15.88
N VAL A 181 15.09 -0.76 -16.81
CA VAL A 181 14.31 0.47 -16.57
C VAL A 181 12.93 0.20 -15.94
N ILE A 182 12.29 -0.94 -16.23
CA ILE A 182 10.97 -1.31 -15.72
C ILE A 182 11.12 -2.34 -14.61
N ASN A 183 10.83 -1.93 -13.38
CA ASN A 183 10.83 -2.83 -12.24
C ASN A 183 9.42 -3.40 -11.98
N PRO A 184 9.21 -4.73 -11.94
CA PRO A 184 7.92 -5.30 -11.58
C PRO A 184 7.65 -5.37 -10.07
N PHE A 185 8.67 -5.25 -9.20
CA PHE A 185 8.52 -5.55 -7.78
C PHE A 185 7.57 -4.60 -7.04
N TRP A 186 7.57 -3.30 -7.35
CA TRP A 186 6.58 -2.38 -6.79
C TRP A 186 5.15 -2.74 -7.14
N LYS A 187 4.89 -3.31 -8.34
CA LYS A 187 3.54 -3.76 -8.73
C LYS A 187 3.10 -4.92 -7.86
N PHE A 188 3.98 -5.88 -7.59
CA PHE A 188 3.71 -6.97 -6.66
C PHE A 188 3.46 -6.45 -5.24
N ALA A 189 4.29 -5.53 -4.74
CA ALA A 189 4.06 -4.87 -3.46
C ALA A 189 2.67 -4.22 -3.40
N PHE A 190 2.28 -3.50 -4.45
CA PHE A 190 0.97 -2.85 -4.56
C PHE A 190 -0.19 -3.86 -4.57
N ILE A 191 -0.06 -4.98 -5.27
CA ILE A 191 -1.07 -6.07 -5.28
C ILE A 191 -1.27 -6.61 -3.86
N PHE A 192 -0.19 -6.94 -3.14
CA PHE A 192 -0.29 -7.47 -1.77
C PHE A 192 -0.83 -6.43 -0.78
N LYS A 193 -0.52 -5.15 -0.96
CA LYS A 193 -1.13 -4.05 -0.18
C LYS A 193 -2.64 -4.02 -0.37
N CYS A 194 -3.09 -3.92 -1.61
CA CYS A 194 -4.52 -3.91 -1.94
C CYS A 194 -5.22 -5.21 -1.49
N PHE A 195 -4.50 -6.35 -1.47
CA PHE A 195 -5.05 -7.64 -1.08
C PHE A 195 -5.30 -7.68 0.42
N THR A 196 -4.34 -7.16 1.18
CA THR A 196 -4.51 -6.89 2.60
C THR A 196 -5.74 -6.01 2.82
N ASP A 197 -5.91 -4.96 2.02
CA ASP A 197 -7.06 -4.09 2.16
C ASP A 197 -8.38 -4.80 1.96
N THR A 198 -8.46 -5.69 0.98
CA THR A 198 -9.64 -6.52 0.72
C THR A 198 -9.92 -7.49 1.88
N ILE A 199 -8.88 -8.14 2.43
CA ILE A 199 -9.05 -9.04 3.59
C ILE A 199 -9.52 -8.30 4.84
N VAL A 200 -9.04 -7.07 5.07
CA VAL A 200 -9.47 -6.25 6.22
C VAL A 200 -10.98 -5.98 6.18
N LEU A 201 -11.55 -5.76 5.00
CA LEU A 201 -12.95 -5.37 4.83
C LEU A 201 -13.94 -6.47 5.23
N ASP A 202 -13.55 -7.73 5.07
CA ASP A 202 -14.46 -8.84 5.28
C ASP A 202 -14.68 -9.14 6.78
N ASP A 203 -13.61 -9.05 7.59
CA ASP A 203 -13.65 -9.67 8.93
C ASP A 203 -12.60 -9.19 9.95
N PHE A 204 -11.88 -8.09 9.72
CA PHE A 204 -10.85 -7.67 10.69
C PHE A 204 -11.40 -7.47 12.10
N LYS A 205 -12.56 -6.81 12.21
CA LYS A 205 -13.21 -6.57 13.51
C LYS A 205 -13.66 -7.89 14.15
N THR A 206 -14.31 -8.76 13.39
CA THR A 206 -14.74 -10.07 13.87
C THR A 206 -13.56 -10.93 14.33
N ALA A 207 -12.45 -10.91 13.59
CA ALA A 207 -11.23 -11.63 13.95
C ALA A 207 -10.58 -11.05 15.21
N LEU A 208 -10.54 -9.71 15.34
CA LEU A 208 -10.02 -9.05 16.52
C LEU A 208 -10.90 -9.33 17.76
N ASP A 209 -12.22 -9.30 17.60
CA ASP A 209 -13.18 -9.61 18.68
C ASP A 209 -13.02 -11.07 19.14
N LYS A 210 -12.78 -12.01 18.21
CA LYS A 210 -12.44 -13.41 18.55
C LYS A 210 -11.13 -13.53 19.33
N LEU A 211 -10.09 -12.79 18.94
CA LEU A 211 -8.81 -12.76 19.66
C LEU A 211 -8.96 -12.15 21.07
N ILE A 212 -9.79 -11.11 21.22
CA ILE A 212 -10.10 -10.52 22.53
C ILE A 212 -10.86 -11.51 23.41
N ALA A 213 -11.87 -12.18 22.87
CA ALA A 213 -12.66 -13.18 23.59
C ALA A 213 -11.79 -14.36 24.07
N GLU A 214 -10.89 -14.87 23.21
CA GLU A 214 -9.95 -15.94 23.55
C GLU A 214 -8.93 -15.51 24.61
N ARG A 215 -8.53 -14.24 24.61
CA ARG A 215 -7.67 -13.73 25.69
C ARG A 215 -8.43 -13.66 27.02
N ALA A 216 -9.68 -13.18 26.99
CA ALA A 216 -10.51 -13.09 28.18
C ALA A 216 -10.82 -14.46 28.80
N SER A 217 -10.95 -15.51 27.98
CA SER A 217 -11.13 -16.89 28.45
C SER A 217 -9.86 -17.44 29.11
N ARG A 218 -8.66 -17.11 28.61
CA ARG A 218 -7.37 -17.53 29.19
C ARG A 218 -7.00 -16.80 30.49
N ALA A 219 -7.61 -15.65 30.76
CA ALA A 219 -7.37 -14.86 31.96
C ALA A 219 -8.28 -15.25 33.16
N LYS A 220 -9.23 -16.17 32.94
CA LYS A 220 -10.02 -16.84 33.99
C LYS A 220 -9.39 -18.17 34.36
#